data_AF-A0A350LMB5-F1
#
_entry.id   AF-A0A350LMB5-F1
#
_cell.length_a   1.000
_cell.length_b   1.000
_cell.length_c   1.000
_cell.angle_alpha   90.00
_cell.angle_beta   90.00
_cell.angle_gamma   90.00
#
_symmetry.space_group_name_H-M   'P 1'
#
loop_
_entity.id
_entity.type
_entity.pdbx_description
1 polymer ?
#
loop_
_entity_poly.entity_id
_entity_poly.type
_entity_poly.pdbx_seq_one_letter_code
_entity_poly.pdbx_strand_id
1 'polypeptide(L)' 'WMSVRDNVSFGPRMAGKREKEWRGTVDHLLDVVGLQDFKDKAVYELSGGMQQRVALA' A
#
# COMPACT_ATOMS: atom_id res chain seq x y z
N TRP A 1 -11.38 -2.51 -8.04
CA TRP A 1 -10.68 -1.39 -7.37
C TRP A 1 -9.35 -1.92 -6.84
N MET A 2 -8.32 -1.08 -6.70
CA MET A 2 -6.99 -1.50 -6.22
C MET A 2 -7.00 -1.71 -4.71
N SER A 3 -6.26 -2.73 -4.24
CA SER A 3 -6.01 -2.93 -2.80
C SER A 3 -5.14 -1.81 -2.22
N VAL A 4 -5.03 -1.76 -0.89
CA VAL A 4 -4.11 -0.86 -0.18
C VAL A 4 -2.67 -1.08 -0.64
N ARG A 5 -2.22 -2.34 -0.70
CA ARG A 5 -0.89 -2.68 -1.22
C ARG A 5 -0.73 -2.25 -2.68
N ASP A 6 -1.74 -2.49 -3.51
CA ASP A 6 -1.70 -2.07 -4.91
C ASP A 6 -1.51 -0.56 -5.04
N ASN A 7 -2.17 0.23 -4.19
CA ASN A 7 -2.04 1.69 -4.16
C ASN A 7 -0.61 2.12 -3.82
N VAL A 8 -0.07 1.61 -2.72
CA VAL A 8 1.29 1.96 -2.25
C VAL A 8 2.37 1.43 -3.22
N SER A 9 2.12 0.31 -3.88
CA SER A 9 3.04 -0.25 -4.89
C SER A 9 3.00 0.46 -6.25
N PHE A 10 2.14 1.47 -6.45
CA PHE A 10 1.94 2.12 -7.74
C PHE A 10 3.24 2.68 -8.32
N GLY A 11 4.01 3.44 -7.54
CA GLY A 11 5.29 4.03 -7.98
C GLY A 11 6.29 2.98 -8.50
N PRO A 12 6.67 1.98 -7.70
CA PRO A 12 7.56 0.89 -8.13
C PRO A 12 7.06 0.11 -9.35
N ARG A 13 5.75 -0.15 -9.45
CA ARG A 13 5.13 -0.81 -10.60
C ARG A 13 5.23 0.03 -11.86
N MET A 14 4.97 1.33 -11.77
CA MET A 14 5.13 2.28 -12.87
C MET A 14 6.59 2.43 -13.32
N ALA A 15 7.55 2.24 -12.40
CA ALA A 15 8.97 2.18 -12.69
C ALA A 15 9.42 0.81 -13.28
N GLY A 16 8.50 -0.13 -13.54
CA GLY A 16 8.80 -1.44 -14.12
C GLY A 16 9.51 -2.41 -13.17
N LYS A 17 9.56 -2.11 -11.86
CA LYS A 17 10.20 -3.00 -10.88
C LYS A 17 9.36 -4.26 -10.69
N ARG A 18 10.02 -5.42 -10.63
CA ARG A 18 9.36 -6.69 -10.35
C ARG A 18 8.89 -6.70 -8.90
N GLU A 19 7.83 -7.45 -8.63
CA GLU A 19 7.23 -7.54 -7.31
C GLU A 19 8.22 -7.90 -6.20
N LYS A 20 9.10 -8.86 -6.44
CA LYS A 20 10.16 -9.27 -5.50
C LYS A 20 11.09 -8.12 -5.08
N GLU A 21 11.19 -7.05 -5.87
CA GLU A 21 12.08 -5.91 -5.62
C GLU A 21 11.42 -4.83 -4.75
N TRP A 22 10.09 -4.75 -4.73
CA TRP A 22 9.36 -3.70 -3.98
C TRP A 22 8.46 -4.23 -2.88
N ARG A 23 8.05 -5.50 -2.91
CA ARG A 23 7.06 -6.06 -1.96
C ARG A 23 7.49 -5.88 -0.51
N GLY A 24 8.75 -6.13 -0.19
CA GLY A 24 9.28 -5.95 1.17
C GLY A 24 9.24 -4.48 1.63
N THR A 25 9.56 -3.53 0.76
CA THR A 25 9.47 -2.10 1.07
C THR A 25 8.03 -1.66 1.30
N VAL A 26 7.10 -2.10 0.45
CA VAL A 26 5.67 -1.76 0.61
C VAL A 26 5.10 -2.36 1.89
N ASP A 27 5.37 -3.64 2.17
CA ASP A 27 4.90 -4.28 3.40
C ASP A 27 5.51 -3.59 4.66
N HIS A 28 6.76 -3.11 4.59
CA HIS A 28 7.35 -2.31 5.67
C HIS A 28 6.69 -0.93 5.84
N LEU A 29 6.39 -0.23 4.74
CA LEU A 29 5.69 1.07 4.80
C LEU A 29 4.30 0.92 5.42
N LEU A 30 3.58 -0.14 5.05
CA LEU A 30 2.28 -0.46 5.63
C LEU A 30 2.37 -0.76 7.12
N ASP A 31 3.43 -1.40 7.59
CA ASP A 31 3.71 -1.61 9.02
C ASP A 31 3.93 -0.26 9.73
N VAL A 32 4.78 0.62 9.18
CA VAL A 32 5.08 1.95 9.74
C VAL A 32 3.83 2.81 9.89
N VAL A 33 2.89 2.75 8.93
CA VAL A 33 1.64 3.53 8.99
C VAL A 33 0.48 2.79 9.68
N GLY A 34 0.72 1.60 10.23
CA GLY A 34 -0.26 0.79 10.95
C GLY A 34 -1.40 0.28 10.09
N LEU A 35 -1.12 -0.10 8.84
CA LEU A 35 -2.09 -0.61 7.85
C LEU A 35 -1.76 -2.02 7.34
N GLN A 36 -0.79 -2.70 7.93
CA GLN A 36 -0.36 -4.03 7.49
C GLN A 36 -1.51 -5.06 7.45
N ASP A 37 -2.41 -5.04 8.44
CA ASP A 37 -3.57 -5.94 8.50
C ASP A 37 -4.65 -5.61 7.44
N PHE A 38 -4.52 -4.48 6.75
CA PHE A 38 -5.45 -4.00 5.74
C PHE A 38 -4.88 -4.03 4.32
N LYS A 39 -3.66 -4.57 4.15
CA LYS A 39 -2.91 -4.55 2.88
C LYS A 39 -3.69 -5.11 1.68
N ASP A 40 -4.54 -6.10 1.91
CA ASP A 40 -5.32 -6.77 0.86
C ASP A 40 -6.76 -6.23 0.74
N LYS A 41 -7.18 -5.29 1.61
CA LYS A 41 -8.47 -4.61 1.50
C LYS A 41 -8.45 -3.58 0.39
N ALA A 42 -9.61 -3.26 -0.16
CA ALA A 42 -9.74 -2.13 -1.06
C ALA A 42 -9.70 -0.80 -0.28
N VAL A 43 -9.12 0.24 -0.88
CA VAL A 43 -8.90 1.54 -0.21
C VAL A 43 -10.21 2.17 0.30
N TYR A 44 -11.32 1.99 -0.42
CA TYR A 44 -12.62 2.53 -0.02
C TYR A 44 -13.25 1.83 1.19
N GLU A 45 -12.73 0.67 1.60
CA GLU A 45 -13.16 -0.03 2.83
C GLU A 45 -12.48 0.53 4.09
N LEU A 46 -11.52 1.44 3.91
CA LEU A 46 -10.81 2.09 5.01
C LEU A 46 -11.57 3.31 5.52
N SER A 47 -11.42 3.61 6.81
CA SER A 47 -11.86 4.88 7.38
C SER A 47 -11.11 6.05 6.72
N GLY A 48 -11.69 7.26 6.74
CA GLY A 48 -11.05 8.43 6.11
C GLY A 48 -9.63 8.72 6.61
N GLY A 49 -9.37 8.56 7.92
CA GLY A 49 -8.03 8.71 8.49
C GLY A 49 -7.05 7.62 8.05
N MET A 50 -7.54 6.40 7.78
CA MET A 50 -6.71 5.33 7.21
C MET A 50 -6.41 5.59 5.72
N GLN A 51 -7.38 6.11 4.95
CA GLN A 51 -7.16 6.51 3.55
C GLN A 51 -6.09 7.61 3.44
N GLN A 52 -6.10 8.59 4.34
CA GLN A 52 -5.04 9.61 4.40
C GLN A 52 -3.66 9.00 4.64
N ARG A 53 -3.55 7.98 5.50
CA ARG A 53 -2.27 7.29 5.74
C ARG A 53 -1.80 6.44 4.56
N VAL A 54 -2.72 5.85 3.79
CA VAL A 54 -2.36 5.17 2.52
C VAL A 54 -1.70 6.13 1.54
N ALA A 55 -2.13 7.39 1.48
CA ALA A 55 -1.52 8.40 0.62
C ALA A 55 -0.14 8.88 1.08
N LEU A 56 0.24 8.59 2.34
CA LEU A 56 1.55 8.92 2.92
C LEU A 56 2.55 7.77 2.83
N ALA A 57 2.07 6.55 2.62
CA ALA A 57 2.87 5.35 2.43
C ALA A 57 3.30 5.22 0.97
#